data_AF-A0A263DD05-F1
#
_entry.id   AF-A0A263DD05-F1
#
_cell.length_a   1.000
_cell.length_b   1.000
_cell.length_c   1.000
_cell.angle_alpha   90.00
_cell.angle_beta   90.00
_cell.angle_gamma   90.00
#
_symmetry.space_group_name_H-M   'P 1'
#
loop_
_entity.id
_entity.type
_entity.pdbx_description
1 polymer ?
#
loop_
_entity_poly.entity_id
_entity_poly.type
_entity_poly.pdbx_seq_one_letter_code
_entity_poly.pdbx_strand_id
1 'polypeptide(L)'
;MSTKFRLVTEVLAEVARTGRPEIARTDEVRETFGSVEAFLLALHHRWRTALVAHLDTLLEDPPADLDAAVHALWADPGLGGRGLRPLLDAHAGHPALAAAQERERVLVRRDLGVEISPAVGLLAAG
;
A
#
# COMPACT_ATOMS: atom_id res chain seq x y z
N MET A 1 6.80 18.00 14.60
CA MET A 1 6.29 16.84 13.84
C MET A 1 5.25 17.35 12.85
N SER A 2 5.32 16.99 11.56
CA SER A 2 4.37 17.48 10.53
C SER A 2 2.95 17.00 10.80
N THR A 3 1.94 17.85 10.58
CA THR A 3 0.51 17.49 10.72
C THR A 3 0.13 16.30 9.84
N LYS A 4 0.67 16.23 8.62
CA LYS A 4 0.50 15.09 7.69
C LYS A 4 1.02 13.79 8.29
N PHE A 5 2.22 13.84 8.87
CA PHE A 5 2.85 12.66 9.48
C PHE A 5 2.06 12.17 10.69
N ARG A 6 1.59 13.10 11.53
CA ARG A 6 0.74 12.78 12.68
C ARG A 6 -0.54 12.08 12.22
N LEU A 7 -1.27 12.66 11.27
CA LEU A 7 -2.54 12.11 10.79
C LEU A 7 -2.36 10.73 10.15
N VAL A 8 -1.33 10.53 9.33
CA VAL A 8 -0.98 9.20 8.80
C VAL A 8 -0.75 8.20 9.93
N THR A 9 0.03 8.57 10.93
CA THR A 9 0.34 7.67 12.06
C THR A 9 -0.92 7.30 12.84
N GLU A 10 -1.80 8.26 13.11
CA GLU A 10 -3.04 8.04 13.83
C GLU A 10 -4.00 7.13 13.05
N VAL A 11 -4.20 7.38 11.76
CA VAL A 11 -5.06 6.55 10.91
C VAL A 11 -4.53 5.12 10.84
N LEU A 12 -3.23 4.93 10.59
CA LEU A 12 -2.64 3.59 10.52
C LEU A 12 -2.69 2.85 11.87
N ALA A 13 -2.45 3.56 12.97
CA ALA A 13 -2.58 2.98 14.31
C ALA A 13 -4.03 2.57 14.62
N GLU A 14 -5.01 3.33 14.16
CA GLU A 14 -6.41 2.99 14.30
C GLU A 14 -6.78 1.74 13.51
N VAL A 15 -6.38 1.64 12.23
CA VAL A 15 -6.57 0.43 11.42
C VAL A 15 -5.90 -0.77 12.08
N ALA A 16 -4.65 -0.63 12.54
CA ALA A 16 -3.92 -1.70 13.20
C ALA A 16 -4.58 -2.15 14.51
N ARG A 17 -5.17 -1.22 15.27
CA ARG A 17 -5.84 -1.49 16.55
C ARG A 17 -7.21 -2.16 16.37
N THR A 18 -7.95 -1.75 15.35
CA THR A 18 -9.36 -2.13 15.18
C THR A 18 -9.59 -3.21 14.13
N GLY A 19 -8.63 -3.41 13.22
CA GLY A 19 -8.79 -4.22 12.02
C GLY A 19 -9.75 -3.61 10.99
N ARG A 20 -10.23 -2.38 11.21
CA ARG A 20 -11.19 -1.69 10.36
C ARG A 20 -10.44 -0.75 9.41
N PRO A 21 -10.46 -0.99 8.08
CA PRO A 21 -9.65 -0.24 7.12
C PRO A 21 -10.31 1.06 6.62
N GLU A 22 -11.47 1.43 7.17
CA GLU A 22 -12.19 2.65 6.84
C GLU A 22 -11.44 3.90 7.34
N ILE A 23 -11.47 4.96 6.52
CA ILE A 23 -10.90 6.26 6.90
C ILE A 23 -11.96 7.04 7.70
N ALA A 24 -12.05 6.77 9.01
CA ALA A 24 -13.02 7.42 9.89
C ALA A 24 -12.85 8.95 9.94
N ARG A 25 -11.60 9.44 9.82
CA ARG A 25 -11.22 10.86 9.91
C ARG A 25 -11.21 11.56 8.55
N THR A 26 -12.23 11.33 7.72
CA THR A 26 -12.27 11.83 6.34
C THR A 26 -12.15 13.36 6.25
N ASP A 27 -12.75 14.10 7.18
CA ASP A 27 -12.69 15.57 7.19
C ASP A 27 -11.27 16.09 7.50
N GLU A 28 -10.62 15.56 8.54
CA GLU A 28 -9.22 15.90 8.87
C GLU A 28 -8.27 15.55 7.72
N VAL A 29 -8.53 14.44 7.03
CA VAL A 29 -7.80 14.03 5.83
C VAL A 29 -7.97 15.06 4.71
N ARG A 30 -9.19 15.49 4.42
CA ARG A 30 -9.46 16.51 3.40
C ARG A 30 -8.81 17.85 3.74
N GLU A 31 -8.86 18.27 5.00
CA GLU A 31 -8.19 19.50 5.47
C GLU A 31 -6.66 19.42 5.32
N THR A 32 -6.07 18.29 5.70
CA THR A 32 -4.61 18.15 5.80
C THR A 32 -3.95 17.77 4.47
N PHE A 33 -4.63 16.98 3.63
CA PHE A 33 -4.12 16.46 2.36
C PHE A 33 -4.79 17.08 1.14
N GLY A 34 -5.88 17.83 1.31
CA GLY A 34 -6.70 18.39 0.23
C GLY A 34 -7.76 17.42 -0.29
N SER A 35 -7.51 16.11 -0.23
CA SER A 35 -8.47 15.07 -0.63
C SER A 35 -8.10 13.70 -0.04
N VAL A 36 -9.08 12.78 -0.03
CA VAL A 36 -8.85 11.36 0.30
C VAL A 36 -7.92 10.73 -0.74
N GLU A 37 -8.05 11.10 -2.01
CA GLU A 37 -7.14 10.66 -3.07
C GLU A 37 -5.68 10.98 -2.74
N ALA A 38 -5.38 12.24 -2.40
CA ALA A 38 -4.03 12.68 -2.09
C ALA A 38 -3.46 11.94 -0.86
N PHE A 39 -4.32 11.62 0.10
CA PHE A 39 -3.96 10.79 1.25
C PHE A 39 -3.64 9.34 0.85
N LEU A 40 -4.48 8.70 0.04
CA LEU A 40 -4.23 7.34 -0.45
C LEU A 40 -2.95 7.26 -1.27
N LEU A 41 -2.67 8.26 -2.12
CA LEU A 41 -1.42 8.32 -2.88
C LEU A 41 -0.20 8.53 -1.98
N ALA A 42 -0.33 9.30 -0.89
CA ALA A 42 0.74 9.44 0.09
C ALA A 42 1.02 8.12 0.85
N LEU A 43 -0.02 7.37 1.20
CA LEU A 43 0.10 6.05 1.81
C LEU A 43 0.72 5.04 0.83
N HIS A 44 0.28 5.04 -0.43
CA HIS A 44 0.87 4.21 -1.46
C HIS A 44 2.35 4.53 -1.69
N HIS A 45 2.72 5.82 -1.74
CA HIS A 45 4.12 6.23 -1.85
C HIS A 45 4.95 5.69 -0.68
N ARG A 46 4.43 5.75 0.56
CA ARG A 46 5.11 5.17 1.72
C ARG A 46 5.30 3.65 1.59
N TRP A 47 4.26 2.92 1.17
CA TRP A 47 4.35 1.48 0.92
C TRP A 47 5.37 1.16 -0.18
N ARG A 48 5.32 1.88 -1.31
CA ARG A 48 6.24 1.73 -2.44
C ARG A 48 7.70 1.93 -2.03
N THR A 49 7.97 2.98 -1.26
CA THR A 49 9.33 3.24 -0.76
C THR A 49 9.84 2.07 0.10
N ALA A 50 8.99 1.50 0.95
CA ALA A 50 9.35 0.32 1.73
C ALA A 50 9.54 -0.91 0.83
N LEU A 51 8.65 -1.14 -0.14
CA LEU A 51 8.75 -2.23 -1.11
C LEU A 51 10.08 -2.19 -1.85
N VAL A 52 10.41 -1.06 -2.46
CA VAL A 52 11.65 -0.90 -3.24
C VAL A 52 12.88 -1.17 -2.37
N ALA A 53 12.93 -0.61 -1.16
CA ALA A 53 14.05 -0.85 -0.25
C ALA A 53 14.23 -2.35 0.09
N HIS A 54 13.14 -3.10 0.28
CA HIS A 54 13.21 -4.53 0.53
C HIS A 54 13.54 -5.33 -0.73
N LEU A 55 13.08 -4.89 -1.91
CA LEU A 55 13.45 -5.49 -3.18
C LEU A 55 14.95 -5.33 -3.45
N ASP A 56 15.52 -4.15 -3.16
CA ASP A 56 16.97 -3.93 -3.29
C ASP A 56 17.74 -4.94 -2.41
N THR A 57 17.34 -5.12 -1.14
CA THR A 57 17.95 -6.13 -0.26
C THR A 57 17.78 -7.56 -0.78
N LEU A 58 16.62 -7.89 -1.34
CA LEU A 58 16.32 -9.21 -1.86
C LEU A 58 17.14 -9.51 -3.13
N LEU A 59 17.42 -8.49 -3.96
CA LEU A 59 18.24 -8.63 -5.16
C LEU A 59 19.75 -8.67 -4.87
N GLU A 60 20.18 -8.09 -3.76
CA GLU A 60 21.58 -8.19 -3.30
C GLU A 60 21.93 -9.63 -2.84
N ASP A 61 21.00 -10.33 -2.21
CA ASP A 61 21.13 -11.74 -1.82
C ASP A 61 19.90 -12.56 -2.27
N PRO A 62 19.82 -12.95 -3.56
CA PRO A 62 18.63 -13.57 -4.14
C PRO A 62 18.28 -14.90 -3.46
N PRO A 63 17.03 -15.07 -2.98
CA PRO A 63 16.58 -16.36 -2.49
C PRO A 63 16.45 -17.36 -3.64
N ALA A 64 16.44 -18.65 -3.29
CA ALA A 64 16.27 -19.73 -4.28
C ALA A 64 14.95 -19.62 -5.07
N ASP A 65 13.92 -19.01 -4.48
CA ASP A 65 12.61 -18.74 -5.10
C ASP A 65 12.31 -17.24 -5.00
N LEU A 66 12.82 -16.48 -5.99
CA LEU A 66 12.64 -15.04 -6.11
C LEU A 66 11.15 -14.66 -6.23
N ASP A 67 10.41 -15.36 -7.07
CA ASP A 67 9.00 -15.13 -7.32
C ASP A 67 8.19 -15.23 -6.01
N ALA A 68 8.34 -16.33 -5.27
CA ALA A 68 7.65 -16.52 -4.00
C ALA A 68 8.01 -15.43 -2.98
N ALA A 69 9.28 -15.00 -2.94
CA ALA A 69 9.73 -13.97 -2.03
C ALA A 69 9.17 -12.58 -2.38
N VAL A 70 9.10 -12.23 -3.67
CA VAL A 70 8.47 -10.98 -4.15
C VAL A 70 6.97 -10.98 -3.88
N HIS A 71 6.28 -12.11 -4.08
CA HIS A 71 4.87 -12.26 -3.71
C HIS A 71 4.62 -12.08 -2.21
N ALA A 72 5.45 -12.71 -1.37
CA ALA A 72 5.36 -12.59 0.08
C ALA A 72 5.59 -11.14 0.52
N LEU A 73 6.59 -10.46 -0.04
CA LEU A 73 6.88 -9.06 0.25
C LEU A 73 5.74 -8.14 -0.18
N TRP A 74 5.17 -8.35 -1.37
CA TRP A 74 4.04 -7.57 -1.85
C TRP A 74 2.83 -7.67 -0.91
N ALA A 75 2.54 -8.88 -0.41
CA ALA A 75 1.41 -9.17 0.47
C ALA A 75 1.67 -8.91 1.97
N ASP A 76 2.89 -8.52 2.35
CA ASP A 76 3.27 -8.37 3.76
C ASP A 76 2.41 -7.29 4.46
N PRO A 77 1.63 -7.64 5.50
CA PRO A 77 0.81 -6.69 6.24
C PRO A 77 1.62 -5.67 7.05
N GLY A 78 2.91 -5.93 7.28
CA GLY A 78 3.84 -5.05 7.98
C GLY A 78 4.56 -4.05 7.07
N LEU A 79 4.54 -4.25 5.75
CA LEU A 79 5.35 -3.47 4.82
C LEU A 79 4.95 -1.99 4.84
N GLY A 80 5.91 -1.13 5.18
CA GLY A 80 5.70 0.31 5.33
C GLY A 80 4.96 0.73 6.62
N GLY A 81 4.55 -0.23 7.47
CA GLY A 81 3.95 -0.01 8.78
C GLY A 81 2.62 -0.76 8.96
N ARG A 82 2.34 -1.17 10.21
CA ARG A 82 1.08 -1.86 10.56
C ARG A 82 -0.13 -1.03 10.16
N GLY A 83 -1.14 -1.69 9.59
CA GLY A 83 -2.39 -1.07 9.14
C GLY A 83 -2.32 -0.46 7.75
N LEU A 84 -1.13 -0.28 7.16
CA LEU A 84 -0.97 0.32 5.83
C LEU A 84 -1.54 -0.56 4.73
N ARG A 85 -1.11 -1.83 4.68
CA ARG A 85 -1.54 -2.78 3.65
C ARG A 85 -3.05 -3.02 3.67
N PRO A 86 -3.69 -3.33 4.82
CA PRO A 86 -5.16 -3.47 4.89
C PRO A 86 -5.92 -2.23 4.44
N LEU A 87 -5.43 -1.02 4.76
CA LEU A 87 -6.06 0.22 4.29
C LEU A 87 -5.95 0.33 2.76
N LEU A 88 -4.76 0.15 2.19
CA LEU A 88 -4.59 0.21 0.73
C LEU A 88 -5.43 -0.85 0.00
N ASP A 89 -5.56 -2.05 0.56
CA ASP A 89 -6.37 -3.12 -0.02
C ASP A 89 -7.87 -2.78 0.01
N ALA A 90 -8.39 -2.24 1.12
CA ALA A 90 -9.80 -1.85 1.22
C ALA A 90 -10.18 -0.71 0.28
N HIS A 91 -9.22 0.14 -0.09
CA HIS A 91 -9.43 1.27 -0.99
C HIS A 91 -8.93 1.00 -2.42
N ALA A 92 -8.59 -0.25 -2.77
CA ALA A 92 -8.03 -0.60 -4.07
C ALA A 92 -8.93 -0.25 -5.27
N GLY A 93 -10.24 -0.06 -5.05
CA GLY A 93 -11.18 0.42 -6.07
C GLY A 93 -11.10 1.91 -6.39
N HIS A 94 -10.37 2.71 -5.60
CA HIS A 94 -10.22 4.14 -5.87
C HIS A 94 -9.37 4.36 -7.14
N PRO A 95 -9.85 5.08 -8.18
CA PRO A 95 -9.19 5.11 -9.50
C PRO A 95 -7.71 5.50 -9.47
N ALA A 96 -7.35 6.54 -8.72
CA ALA A 96 -5.96 6.98 -8.60
C ALA A 96 -5.06 5.96 -7.89
N LEU A 97 -5.58 5.26 -6.88
CA LEU A 97 -4.83 4.23 -6.16
C LEU A 97 -4.68 2.97 -7.03
N ALA A 98 -5.75 2.55 -7.71
CA ALA A 98 -5.71 1.45 -8.66
C ALA A 98 -4.66 1.68 -9.75
N ALA A 99 -4.63 2.88 -10.34
CA ALA A 99 -3.65 3.27 -11.35
C ALA A 99 -2.21 3.33 -10.80
N ALA A 100 -2.03 3.69 -9.52
CA ALA A 100 -0.73 3.67 -8.88
C ALA A 100 -0.24 2.23 -8.60
N GLN A 101 -1.11 1.37 -8.04
CA GLN A 101 -0.79 -0.03 -7.81
C GLN A 101 -0.52 -0.78 -9.11
N GLU A 102 -1.25 -0.48 -10.18
CA GLU A 102 -1.04 -1.12 -11.48
C GLU A 102 0.31 -0.74 -12.10
N ARG A 103 0.69 0.54 -12.04
CA ARG A 103 2.04 0.96 -12.44
C ARG A 103 3.11 0.14 -11.71
N GLU A 104 2.90 -0.12 -10.43
CA GLU A 104 3.89 -0.81 -9.60
C GLU A 104 3.96 -2.30 -9.93
N ARG A 105 2.84 -2.93 -10.30
CA ARG A 105 2.84 -4.30 -10.84
C ARG A 105 3.56 -4.38 -12.18
N VAL A 106 3.32 -3.42 -13.08
CA VAL A 106 3.98 -3.37 -14.37
C VAL A 106 5.50 -3.22 -14.21
N LEU A 107 5.95 -2.41 -13.26
CA LEU A 107 7.37 -2.25 -12.95
C LEU A 107 7.97 -3.54 -12.39
N VAL A 108 7.32 -4.19 -11.41
CA VAL A 108 7.78 -5.47 -10.85
C VAL A 108 7.88 -6.54 -11.94
N ARG A 109 6.86 -6.68 -12.80
CA ARG A 109 6.92 -7.60 -13.93
C ARG A 109 8.06 -7.28 -14.88
N ARG A 110 8.21 -6.02 -15.27
CA ARG A 110 9.21 -5.60 -16.25
C ARG A 110 10.63 -5.82 -15.72
N ASP A 111 10.86 -5.49 -14.46
CA ASP A 111 12.21 -5.42 -13.90
C ASP A 111 12.63 -6.75 -13.25
N LEU A 112 11.69 -7.52 -12.70
CA LEU A 112 11.95 -8.77 -11.98
C LEU A 112 11.41 -10.02 -12.70
N GLY A 113 10.58 -9.87 -13.73
CA GLY A 113 9.89 -10.99 -14.38
C GLY A 113 8.74 -11.60 -13.57
N VAL A 114 8.42 -11.03 -12.39
CA VAL A 114 7.40 -11.56 -11.47
C VAL A 114 6.03 -10.98 -11.76
N GLU A 115 5.03 -11.85 -11.96
CA GLU A 115 3.64 -11.46 -12.21
C GLU A 115 2.84 -11.35 -10.90
N ILE A 116 2.54 -10.12 -10.48
CA ILE A 116 1.70 -9.88 -9.32
C ILE A 116 0.23 -9.80 -9.73
N SER A 117 -0.62 -10.66 -9.16
CA SER A 117 -2.06 -10.59 -9.40
C SER A 117 -2.66 -9.28 -8.87
N PRO A 118 -3.65 -8.69 -9.56
CA PRO A 118 -4.42 -7.61 -8.99
C PRO A 118 -5.09 -8.05 -7.69
N ALA A 119 -5.15 -7.14 -6.71
CA ALA A 119 -6.00 -7.38 -5.56
C ALA A 119 -7.41 -7.57 -6.11
N VAL A 120 -8.00 -8.74 -5.88
CA VAL A 120 -9.39 -9.00 -6.25
C VAL A 120 -10.22 -8.08 -5.36
N GLY A 121 -10.51 -6.88 -5.88
CA GLY A 121 -11.57 -6.06 -5.34
C GLY A 121 -12.81 -6.94 -5.28
N LEU A 122 -13.48 -6.93 -4.15
CA LEU A 122 -14.78 -7.53 -3.94
C LEU A 122 -15.76 -6.94 -4.98
N LEU A 123 -15.73 -7.44 -6.21
CA LEU A 123 -16.69 -7.14 -7.29
C LEU A 123 -17.99 -7.89 -7.01
N ALA A 124 -18.52 -7.71 -5.80
CA ALA A 124 -19.79 -8.25 -5.36
C ALA A 124 -20.47 -7.24 -4.43
N ALA A 125 -20.76 -6.06 -4.97
CA ALA A 125 -21.90 -5.27 -4.55
C ALA A 125 -22.81 -5.15 -5.78
N GLY A 126 -23.55 -6.23 -6.02
CA GLY A 126 -24.77 -6.25 -6.82
C GLY A 126 -25.97 -6.26 -5.89
#